data_AF-A0A6G2QYX3-F1
#
_entry.id   AF-A0A6G2QYX3-F1
#
_cell.length_a   1.000
_cell.length_b   1.000
_cell.length_c   1.000
_cell.angle_alpha   90.00
_cell.angle_beta   90.00
_cell.angle_gamma   90.00
#
_symmetry.space_group_name_H-M   'P 1'
#
loop_
_entity.id
_entity.type
_entity.pdbx_description
1 polymer ?
#
loop_
_entity_poly.entity_id
_entity_poly.type
_entity_poly.pdbx_seq_one_letter_code
_entity_poly.pdbx_strand_id
1 'polypeptide(L)'
;MTVCAIEPATGHEDGAGRAGCTITADGCYAARLALSGDSFFPERWTLDGPEPYAVPLPGNQPEEPGTEVQPLSDGRVLIHRRVGGRHAFSLLYPTGPGTGELPLGTVVRPGPDARVRLLPPAPDGERAYVLAVGARSSTVWRV
;
A
#
# COMPACT_ATOMS: atom_id res chain seq x y z
N MET A 1 17.28 -28.27 28.87
CA MET A 1 17.52 -28.23 27.42
C MET A 1 16.14 -28.08 26.79
N THR A 2 15.74 -26.84 26.45
CA THR A 2 14.38 -26.56 25.97
C THR A 2 14.42 -26.53 24.45
N VAL A 3 13.81 -27.54 23.83
CA VAL A 3 13.65 -27.63 22.38
C VAL A 3 12.51 -26.70 21.95
N CYS A 4 12.80 -25.76 21.05
CA CYS A 4 11.77 -24.97 20.39
C CYS A 4 11.14 -25.84 19.30
N ALA A 5 9.87 -26.21 19.47
CA ALA A 5 9.07 -26.76 18.39
C ALA A 5 8.80 -25.65 17.36
N ILE A 6 9.19 -25.90 16.11
CA ILE A 6 8.87 -25.01 14.99
C ILE A 6 7.67 -25.65 14.31
N GLU A 7 6.48 -25.09 14.54
CA GLU A 7 5.28 -25.53 13.82
C GLU A 7 5.43 -25.18 12.33
N PRO A 8 5.08 -26.08 11.41
CA PRO A 8 5.18 -25.79 9.98
C PRO A 8 4.16 -24.69 9.65
N ALA A 9 4.67 -23.54 9.19
CA ALA A 9 3.83 -22.50 8.65
C ALA A 9 3.01 -23.08 7.49
N THR A 10 1.68 -23.09 7.64
CA THR A 10 0.75 -23.41 6.57
C THR A 10 1.00 -22.50 5.37
N GLY A 11 0.84 -23.06 4.18
CA GLY A 11 1.40 -22.56 2.92
C GLY A 11 1.26 -21.06 2.70
N HIS A 12 2.36 -20.45 2.26
CA HIS A 12 2.38 -19.11 1.69
C HIS A 12 1.63 -19.14 0.36
N GLU A 13 0.30 -18.98 0.44
CA GLU A 13 -0.54 -18.76 -0.73
C GLU A 13 -0.20 -17.39 -1.34
N ASP A 14 0.70 -17.43 -2.32
CA ASP A 14 0.72 -16.58 -3.50
C ASP A 14 0.49 -15.06 -3.27
N GLY A 15 1.34 -14.41 -2.46
CA GLY A 15 1.57 -12.96 -2.54
C GLY A 15 0.34 -12.05 -2.40
N ALA A 16 -0.78 -12.53 -1.87
CA ALA A 16 -1.85 -11.70 -1.33
C ALA A 16 -1.36 -11.19 0.03
N GLY A 17 -0.40 -10.27 -0.01
CA GLY A 17 0.23 -9.68 1.16
C GLY A 17 -0.83 -9.22 2.14
N ARG A 18 -0.88 -9.89 3.29
CA ARG A 18 -1.52 -9.43 4.53
C ARG A 18 -1.44 -7.91 4.58
N ALA A 19 -2.58 -7.22 4.67
CA ALA A 19 -2.69 -5.77 4.68
C ALA A 19 -1.67 -5.14 5.64
N GLY A 20 -0.47 -4.88 5.13
CA GLY A 20 0.69 -4.52 5.91
C GLY A 20 0.56 -3.06 6.27
N CYS A 21 0.69 -2.75 7.55
CA CYS A 21 0.93 -1.38 7.96
C CYS A 21 2.33 -0.99 7.47
N THR A 22 2.42 0.01 6.61
CA THR A 22 3.69 0.60 6.17
C THR A 22 3.90 1.91 6.91
N ILE A 23 5.13 2.21 7.33
CA ILE A 23 5.49 3.38 8.14
C ILE A 23 6.55 4.17 7.38
N THR A 24 6.42 5.50 7.32
CA THR A 24 7.43 6.39 6.73
C THR A 24 8.77 6.28 7.47
N ALA A 25 9.87 6.59 6.79
CA ALA A 25 11.21 6.49 7.37
C ALA A 25 11.43 7.45 8.57
N ASP A 26 10.75 8.59 8.58
CA ASP A 26 10.74 9.53 9.70
C ASP A 26 9.86 9.07 10.88
N GLY A 27 9.09 7.99 10.70
CA GLY A 27 8.18 7.48 11.72
C GLY A 27 6.92 8.31 11.95
N CYS A 28 6.68 9.37 11.18
CA CYS A 28 5.57 10.30 11.43
C CYS A 28 4.22 9.76 10.95
N TYR A 29 4.22 8.95 9.87
CA TYR A 29 2.99 8.45 9.27
C TYR A 29 3.02 6.95 9.01
N ALA A 30 1.85 6.33 9.10
CA ALA A 30 1.63 4.97 8.61
C ALA A 30 0.41 4.89 7.70
N ALA A 31 0.35 3.87 6.85
CA ALA A 31 -0.87 3.53 6.10
C ALA A 31 -1.11 2.03 6.07
N ARG A 32 -2.38 1.65 6.10
CA ARG A 32 -2.83 0.26 5.92
C ARG A 32 -4.18 0.21 5.22
N LEU A 33 -4.52 -0.96 4.70
CA LEU A 33 -5.91 -1.29 4.41
C LEU A 33 -6.56 -1.80 5.70
N ALA A 34 -7.65 -1.16 6.11
CA ALA A 34 -8.51 -1.56 7.21
C ALA A 34 -9.76 -2.26 6.64
N LEU A 35 -10.33 -3.18 7.41
CA LEU A 35 -11.54 -3.91 7.03
C LEU A 35 -12.73 -3.33 7.79
N SER A 36 -13.78 -2.95 7.07
CA SER A 36 -15.07 -2.56 7.65
C SER A 36 -16.17 -3.40 7.01
N GLY A 37 -16.82 -4.26 7.81
CA GLY A 37 -17.67 -5.32 7.28
C GLY A 37 -16.86 -6.25 6.38
N ASP A 38 -17.29 -6.39 5.13
CA ASP A 38 -16.62 -7.22 4.12
C ASP A 38 -15.80 -6.39 3.10
N SER A 39 -15.55 -5.12 3.39
CA SER A 39 -14.91 -4.18 2.46
C SER A 39 -13.64 -3.58 3.04
N PHE A 40 -12.58 -3.51 2.22
CA PHE A 40 -11.35 -2.81 2.59
C PHE A 40 -11.47 -1.31 2.29
N PHE A 41 -10.88 -0.49 3.15
CA PHE A 41 -10.68 0.93 2.91
C PHE A 41 -9.28 1.36 3.37
N PRO A 42 -8.69 2.40 2.75
CA PRO A 42 -7.41 2.94 3.18
C PRO A 42 -7.54 3.70 4.50
N GLU A 43 -6.56 3.56 5.37
CA GLU A 43 -6.48 4.29 6.63
C GLU A 43 -5.06 4.83 6.80
N ARG A 44 -4.97 6.09 7.19
CA ARG A 44 -3.70 6.77 7.51
C ARG A 44 -3.59 6.94 9.01
N TRP A 45 -2.39 6.73 9.54
CA TRP A 45 -2.08 6.92 10.94
C TRP A 45 -1.08 8.08 11.08
N THR A 46 -1.32 8.96 12.04
CA THR A 46 -0.35 9.97 12.49
C THR A 46 0.28 9.43 13.77
N LEU A 47 1.62 9.37 13.81
CA LEU A 47 2.37 8.70 14.88
C LEU A 47 3.36 9.60 15.62
N ASP A 48 3.62 10.82 15.12
CA ASP A 48 4.58 11.79 15.67
C ASP A 48 4.02 12.67 16.81
N GLY A 49 2.75 12.47 17.17
CA GLY A 49 2.10 13.15 18.29
C GLY A 49 2.12 12.36 19.60
N PRO A 50 1.87 13.01 20.75
CA PRO A 50 1.73 12.33 22.04
C PRO A 50 0.54 11.35 22.08
N GLU A 51 -0.46 11.57 21.21
CA GLU A 51 -1.64 10.73 21.05
C GLU A 51 -1.76 10.31 19.57
N PRO A 52 -1.16 9.17 19.18
CA PRO A 52 -1.31 8.63 17.83
C PRO A 52 -2.77 8.37 17.48
N TYR A 53 -3.16 8.68 16.24
CA TYR A 53 -4.54 8.52 15.79
C TYR A 53 -4.61 8.07 14.34
N ALA A 54 -5.73 7.45 14.01
CA ALA A 54 -6.01 6.96 12.67
C ALA A 54 -7.11 7.79 12.01
N VAL A 55 -6.98 8.00 10.71
CA VAL A 55 -7.93 8.73 9.86
C VAL A 55 -8.36 7.78 8.74
N PRO A 56 -9.65 7.41 8.67
CA PRO A 56 -10.17 6.64 7.55
C PRO A 56 -10.12 7.51 6.28
N LEU A 57 -9.67 6.93 5.18
CA LEU A 57 -9.60 7.57 3.87
C LEU A 57 -10.47 6.80 2.85
N PRO A 58 -11.78 6.65 3.09
CA PRO A 58 -12.65 5.94 2.16
C PRO A 58 -12.69 6.64 0.80
N GLY A 59 -12.53 5.87 -0.27
CA GLY A 59 -12.77 6.34 -1.64
C GLY A 59 -14.26 6.31 -1.99
N ASN A 60 -14.56 6.46 -3.29
CA ASN A 60 -15.93 6.33 -3.81
C ASN A 60 -16.36 4.87 -4.01
N GLN A 61 -15.48 3.92 -3.70
CA GLN A 61 -15.68 2.48 -3.84
C GLN A 61 -14.90 1.72 -2.76
N PRO A 62 -15.31 0.48 -2.43
CA PRO A 62 -14.48 -0.45 -1.67
C PRO A 62 -13.17 -0.77 -2.38
N GLU A 63 -12.13 -1.12 -1.61
CA GLU A 63 -10.85 -1.55 -2.16
C GLU A 63 -10.81 -3.06 -2.39
N GLU A 64 -10.34 -3.44 -3.58
CA GLU A 64 -10.24 -4.84 -4.00
C GLU A 64 -9.02 -5.54 -3.35
N PRO A 65 -9.07 -6.87 -3.18
CA PRO A 65 -7.90 -7.66 -2.82
C PRO A 65 -6.71 -7.40 -3.76
N GLY A 66 -5.55 -7.11 -3.19
CA GLY A 66 -4.33 -6.76 -3.94
C GLY A 66 -4.13 -5.26 -4.17
N THR A 67 -5.01 -4.42 -3.64
CA THR A 67 -4.73 -3.01 -3.42
C THR A 67 -3.57 -2.86 -2.43
N GLU A 68 -2.67 -1.90 -2.68
CA GLU A 68 -1.56 -1.60 -1.79
C GLU A 68 -1.58 -0.11 -1.42
N VAL A 69 -1.15 0.22 -0.21
CA VAL A 69 -1.06 1.61 0.27
C VAL A 69 0.30 1.89 0.86
N GLN A 70 0.77 3.12 0.71
CA GLN A 70 2.03 3.59 1.28
C GLN A 70 1.90 5.06 1.73
N PRO A 71 2.28 5.40 2.98
CA PRO A 71 2.30 6.79 3.42
C PRO A 71 3.48 7.55 2.80
N LEU A 72 3.31 8.86 2.66
CA LEU A 72 4.38 9.82 2.38
C LEU A 72 4.57 10.75 3.59
N SER A 73 5.75 11.33 3.72
CA SER A 73 6.11 12.23 4.83
C SER A 73 5.35 13.55 4.83
N ASP A 74 4.65 13.89 3.75
CA ASP A 74 3.72 15.04 3.72
C ASP A 74 2.31 14.69 4.24
N GLY A 75 2.12 13.47 4.73
CA GLY A 75 0.86 12.99 5.30
C GLY A 75 -0.16 12.53 4.28
N ARG A 76 0.18 12.45 2.98
CA ARG A 76 -0.65 11.80 1.96
C ARG A 76 -0.40 10.29 1.92
N VAL A 77 -1.31 9.54 1.32
CA VAL A 77 -1.19 8.09 1.12
C VAL A 77 -1.24 7.77 -0.36
N LEU A 78 -0.18 7.17 -0.90
CA LEU A 78 -0.23 6.56 -2.22
C LEU A 78 -1.09 5.29 -2.16
N ILE A 79 -2.04 5.18 -3.08
CA ILE A 79 -2.80 3.95 -3.30
C ILE A 79 -2.48 3.38 -4.68
N HIS A 80 -2.23 2.08 -4.73
CA HIS A 80 -2.05 1.29 -5.95
C HIS A 80 -3.24 0.35 -6.12
N ARG A 81 -4.01 0.54 -7.20
CA ARG A 81 -5.16 -0.30 -7.56
C ARG A 81 -4.92 -1.06 -8.86
N ARG A 82 -5.53 -2.23 -8.99
CA ARG A 82 -5.54 -3.00 -10.23
C ARG A 82 -6.89 -2.79 -10.93
N VAL A 83 -6.90 -2.12 -12.07
CA VAL A 83 -8.13 -1.75 -12.80
C VAL A 83 -8.01 -2.19 -14.26
N GLY A 84 -8.87 -3.13 -14.69
CA GLY A 84 -8.91 -3.57 -16.09
C GLY A 84 -7.55 -4.06 -16.65
N GLY A 85 -6.77 -4.77 -15.83
CA GLY A 85 -5.43 -5.25 -16.20
C GLY A 85 -4.31 -4.20 -16.15
N ARG A 86 -4.61 -2.98 -15.68
CA ARG A 86 -3.64 -1.88 -15.49
C ARG A 86 -3.38 -1.64 -14.00
N HIS A 87 -2.26 -0.99 -13.72
CA HIS A 87 -1.87 -0.54 -12.39
C HIS A 87 -2.11 0.96 -12.29
N ALA A 88 -3.10 1.37 -11.50
CA ALA A 88 -3.49 2.76 -11.30
C ALA A 88 -2.95 3.29 -9.97
N PHE A 89 -2.49 4.53 -9.98
CA PHE A 89 -1.91 5.18 -8.80
C PHE A 89 -2.60 6.51 -8.53
N SER A 90 -2.92 6.75 -7.27
CA SER A 90 -3.50 8.01 -6.79
C SER A 90 -2.92 8.39 -5.43
N LEU A 91 -2.92 9.69 -5.11
CA LEU A 91 -2.66 10.19 -3.76
C LEU A 91 -3.98 10.46 -3.05
N LEU A 92 -4.15 9.86 -1.88
CA LEU A 92 -5.25 10.08 -0.96
C LEU A 92 -4.84 11.08 0.12
N TYR A 93 -5.74 11.99 0.47
CA TYR A 93 -5.54 12.95 1.54
C TYR A 93 -6.87 13.30 2.23
N PRO A 94 -6.87 13.58 3.54
CA PRO A 94 -8.08 14.04 4.21
C PRO A 94 -8.60 15.34 3.60
N THR A 95 -9.90 15.43 3.32
CA THR A 95 -10.56 16.67 2.88
C THR A 95 -11.91 16.83 3.55
N GLY A 96 -11.98 17.68 4.59
CA GLY A 96 -13.20 17.86 5.39
C GLY A 96 -13.76 16.51 5.90
N PRO A 97 -15.03 16.17 5.60
CA PRO A 97 -15.62 14.89 6.02
C PRO A 97 -15.23 13.69 5.13
N GLY A 98 -14.44 13.89 4.07
CA GLY A 98 -14.14 12.85 3.09
C GLY A 98 -12.67 12.73 2.73
N THR A 99 -12.43 12.08 1.60
CA THR A 99 -11.10 11.80 1.06
C THR A 99 -10.93 12.51 -0.27
N GLY A 100 -9.89 13.31 -0.39
CA GLY A 100 -9.43 13.82 -1.67
C GLY A 100 -8.60 12.76 -2.36
N GLU A 101 -8.81 12.59 -3.67
CA GLU A 101 -8.05 11.66 -4.49
C GLU A 101 -7.43 12.42 -5.67
N LEU A 102 -6.11 12.36 -5.80
CA LEU A 102 -5.35 12.93 -6.91
C LEU A 102 -4.76 11.81 -7.77
N PRO A 103 -5.30 11.54 -8.98
CA PRO A 103 -4.74 10.53 -9.88
C PRO A 103 -3.34 10.91 -10.37
N LEU A 104 -2.40 9.96 -10.30
CA LEU A 104 -1.03 10.11 -10.82
C LEU A 104 -0.86 9.46 -12.21
N GLY A 105 -1.71 8.49 -12.54
CA GLY A 105 -1.73 7.84 -13.85
C GLY A 105 -1.87 6.32 -13.76
N THR A 106 -1.67 5.66 -14.91
CA THR A 106 -1.74 4.20 -15.01
C THR A 106 -0.54 3.64 -15.76
N VAL A 107 -0.07 2.46 -15.34
CA VAL A 107 0.97 1.69 -16.01
C VAL A 107 0.38 0.38 -16.54
N VAL A 108 0.70 0.05 -17.78
CA VAL A 108 0.33 -1.25 -18.38
C VAL A 108 1.25 -2.33 -17.83
N ARG A 109 0.68 -3.49 -17.48
CA ARG A 109 1.45 -4.65 -17.04
C ARG A 109 2.51 -5.02 -18.11
N PRO A 110 3.81 -5.17 -17.76
CA PRO A 110 4.88 -5.40 -18.75
C PRO A 110 4.92 -6.83 -19.33
N GLY A 111 3.90 -7.65 -19.10
CA GLY A 111 3.76 -9.01 -19.60
C GLY A 111 2.70 -9.79 -18.80
N PRO A 112 2.15 -10.90 -19.33
CA PRO A 112 1.04 -11.62 -18.70
C PRO A 112 1.34 -12.05 -17.26
N ASP A 113 2.57 -12.50 -16.98
CA ASP A 113 2.98 -13.02 -15.67
C ASP A 113 3.68 -11.98 -14.77
N ALA A 114 3.75 -10.72 -15.20
CA ALA A 114 4.49 -9.72 -14.44
C ALA A 114 3.79 -9.37 -13.14
N ARG A 115 4.49 -9.57 -12.02
CA ARG A 115 4.00 -9.20 -10.68
C ARG A 115 4.42 -7.77 -10.38
N VAL A 116 3.46 -6.93 -10.01
CA VAL A 116 3.67 -5.52 -9.69
C VAL A 116 3.31 -5.28 -8.23
N ARG A 117 4.22 -4.63 -7.51
CA ARG A 117 4.08 -4.30 -6.09
C ARG A 117 4.77 -2.98 -5.74
N LEU A 118 4.29 -2.29 -4.72
CA LEU A 118 5.01 -1.20 -4.08
C LEU A 118 6.28 -1.74 -3.38
N LEU A 119 7.37 -1.01 -3.53
CA LEU A 119 8.54 -1.14 -2.67
C LEU A 119 8.23 -0.48 -1.30
N PRO A 120 9.03 -0.73 -0.25
CA PRO A 120 8.89 0.00 1.01
C PRO A 120 8.99 1.51 0.83
N PRO A 121 8.45 2.32 1.78
CA PRO A 121 8.62 3.77 1.80
C PRO A 121 10.06 4.19 1.55
N ALA A 122 10.25 5.15 0.64
CA ALA A 122 11.58 5.65 0.35
C ALA A 122 12.15 6.36 1.60
N PRO A 123 13.48 6.29 1.82
CA PRO A 123 14.11 6.97 2.96
C PRO A 123 13.89 8.50 2.97
N ASP A 124 13.67 9.09 1.80
CA ASP A 124 13.37 10.53 1.68
C ASP A 124 11.92 10.89 2.03
N GLY A 125 11.02 9.90 2.17
CA GLY A 125 9.61 10.10 2.49
C GLY A 125 8.75 10.76 1.40
N GLU A 126 9.35 11.23 0.32
CA GLU A 126 8.68 12.00 -0.75
C GLU A 126 8.38 11.13 -1.98
N ARG A 127 9.14 10.05 -2.16
CA ARG A 127 9.09 9.23 -3.38
C ARG A 127 8.49 7.87 -3.09
N ALA A 128 7.76 7.36 -4.07
CA ALA A 128 7.31 5.99 -4.08
C ALA A 128 7.88 5.26 -5.28
N TYR A 129 8.18 3.99 -5.08
CA TYR A 129 8.73 3.14 -6.13
C TYR A 129 7.90 1.89 -6.28
N VAL A 130 7.69 1.49 -7.52
CA VAL A 130 7.00 0.27 -7.89
C VAL A 130 7.99 -0.67 -8.55
N LEU A 131 7.98 -1.93 -8.11
CA LEU A 131 8.73 -3.01 -8.74
C LEU A 131 7.79 -3.86 -9.58
N ALA A 132 8.09 -3.97 -10.87
CA ALA A 132 7.51 -4.98 -11.74
C ALA A 132 8.53 -6.06 -12.06
N VAL A 133 8.23 -7.30 -11.66
CA VAL A 133 9.06 -8.46 -11.95
C VAL A 133 8.44 -9.23 -13.10
N GLY A 134 9.08 -9.21 -14.26
CA GLY A 134 8.75 -10.06 -15.40
C GLY A 134 9.65 -11.30 -15.48
N ALA A 135 9.38 -12.19 -16.43
CA ALA A 135 10.08 -13.47 -16.56
C ALA A 135 11.60 -13.37 -16.81
N ARG A 136 12.06 -12.29 -17.46
CA ARG A 136 13.47 -12.10 -17.86
C ARG A 136 14.09 -10.79 -17.37
N SER A 137 13.29 -9.90 -16.81
CA SER A 137 13.76 -8.58 -16.38
C SER A 137 12.85 -8.01 -15.30
N SER A 138 13.41 -7.14 -14.47
CA SER A 138 12.68 -6.36 -13.49
C SER A 138 12.80 -4.88 -13.85
N THR A 139 11.70 -4.15 -13.70
CA THR A 139 11.66 -2.70 -13.90
C THR A 139 11.23 -2.03 -12.61
N VAL A 140 11.92 -0.93 -12.26
CA VAL A 140 11.55 -0.07 -11.14
C VAL A 140 11.08 1.26 -11.71
N TRP A 141 9.88 1.69 -11.30
CA TRP A 141 9.34 3.00 -11.65
C TRP A 141 9.29 3.87 -10.42
N ARG A 142 9.58 5.16 -10.59
CA ARG A 142 9.16 6.19 -9.64
C ARG A 142 7.75 6.62 -10.03
N VAL A 143 6.84 6.60 -9.07
CA VAL A 143 5.44 7.01 -9.23
C VAL A 143 5.27 8.44 -8.76
#